data_AF-A0A7S3M8D8-F1
#
_entry.id   AF-A0A7S3M8D8-F1
#
_cell.length_a   1.000
_cell.length_b   1.000
_cell.length_c   1.000
_cell.angle_alpha   90.00
_cell.angle_beta   90.00
_cell.angle_gamma   90.00
#
_symmetry.space_group_name_H-M   'P 1'
#
loop_
_entity.id
_entity.type
_entity.pdbx_description
1 polymer ?
#
loop_
_entity_poly.entity_id
_entity_poly.type
_entity_poly.pdbx_seq_one_letter_code
_entity_poly.pdbx_strand_id
1 'polypeptide(L)'
;VDLGIAVNLTNALQVVGVDAEGGRIYLPEEDMKKFGVTSADIYDTRMTPAYRELIRFQIDRVRQLLDSARTAASSLPGRSRLAVLAVVQYTNAVLDEVLARDCDNLSEAVRISPTRKVGVV
;
A
#
# COMPACT_ATOMS: atom_id res chain seq x y z
N VAL A 1 -8.06 -2.19 14.88
CA VAL A 1 -8.05 -0.88 14.18
C VAL A 1 -6.97 -0.87 13.11
N ASP A 2 -5.74 -1.27 13.45
CA ASP A 2 -4.56 -1.24 12.59
C ASP A 2 -4.71 -1.97 11.24
N LEU A 3 -5.37 -3.14 11.22
CA LEU A 3 -5.64 -3.87 9.97
C LEU A 3 -6.44 -3.04 8.96
N GLY A 4 -7.45 -2.31 9.43
CA GLY A 4 -8.28 -1.47 8.57
C GLY A 4 -7.50 -0.29 7.99
N ILE A 5 -6.62 0.32 8.80
CA ILE A 5 -5.73 1.40 8.35
C ILE A 5 -4.75 0.86 7.30
N ALA A 6 -4.14 -0.30 7.55
CA ALA A 6 -3.21 -0.94 6.62
C ALA A 6 -3.87 -1.21 5.26
N VAL A 7 -5.08 -1.78 5.27
CA VAL A 7 -5.85 -2.06 4.04
C VAL A 7 -6.21 -0.77 3.31
N ASN A 8 -6.68 0.26 4.02
CA ASN A 8 -7.05 1.52 3.40
C ASN A 8 -5.84 2.22 2.75
N LEU A 9 -4.70 2.27 3.45
CA LEU A 9 -3.48 2.85 2.92
C LEU A 9 -2.95 2.05 1.73
N THR A 10 -3.03 0.72 1.77
CA THR A 10 -2.67 -0.14 0.63
C THR A 10 -3.54 0.13 -0.59
N ASN A 11 -4.85 0.30 -0.40
CA ASN A 11 -5.75 0.63 -1.50
C ASN A 11 -5.38 1.97 -2.12
N ALA A 12 -5.08 2.99 -1.32
CA ALA A 12 -4.60 4.28 -1.83
C ALA A 12 -3.29 4.12 -2.63
N LEU A 13 -2.35 3.29 -2.16
CA LEU A 13 -1.09 3.03 -2.86
C LEU A 13 -1.26 2.29 -4.20
N GLN A 14 -2.34 1.53 -4.41
CA GLN A 14 -2.56 0.80 -5.67
C GLN A 14 -2.97 1.70 -6.83
N VAL A 15 -3.61 2.85 -6.55
CA VAL A 15 -4.32 3.63 -7.57
C VAL A 15 -3.96 5.12 -7.55
N VAL A 16 -2.78 5.49 -7.02
CA VAL A 16 -2.37 6.90 -6.88
C VAL A 16 -2.50 7.66 -8.20
N GLY A 17 -2.00 7.09 -9.31
CA GLY A 17 -2.12 7.72 -10.63
C GLY A 17 -3.57 7.89 -11.10
N VAL A 18 -4.39 6.85 -10.95
CA VAL A 18 -5.81 6.87 -11.34
C VAL A 18 -6.61 7.88 -10.51
N ASP A 19 -6.32 7.99 -9.22
CA ASP A 19 -6.93 9.02 -8.37
C ASP A 19 -6.47 10.42 -8.77
N ALA A 20 -5.19 10.58 -9.12
CA ALA A 20 -4.62 11.84 -9.56
C ALA A 20 -5.21 12.33 -10.88
N GLU A 21 -5.47 11.44 -11.84
CA GLU A 21 -6.24 11.75 -13.06
C GLU A 21 -7.64 12.30 -12.74
N GLY A 22 -8.24 11.81 -11.66
CA GLY A 22 -9.51 12.30 -11.12
C GLY A 22 -9.39 13.55 -10.23
N GLY A 23 -8.21 14.18 -10.14
CA GLY A 23 -7.94 15.37 -9.34
C GLY A 23 -7.87 15.13 -7.83
N ARG A 24 -7.57 13.88 -7.40
CA ARG A 24 -7.54 13.49 -5.99
C ARG A 24 -6.19 12.87 -5.62
N ILE A 25 -5.71 13.17 -4.41
CA ILE A 25 -4.48 12.58 -3.87
C ILE A 25 -4.80 12.12 -2.44
N TYR A 26 -4.59 10.83 -2.17
CA TYR A 26 -4.85 10.21 -0.87
C TYR A 26 -3.57 9.87 -0.08
N LEU A 27 -2.41 10.29 -0.59
CA LEU A 27 -1.15 10.18 0.16
C LEU A 27 -1.14 11.17 1.34
N PRO A 28 -0.58 10.78 2.50
CA PRO A 28 -0.48 11.69 3.65
C PRO A 28 0.35 12.93 3.32
N GLU A 29 -0.26 14.11 3.50
CA GLU A 29 0.36 15.40 3.14
C GLU A 29 1.64 15.69 3.95
N GLU A 30 1.67 15.27 5.22
CA GLU A 30 2.86 15.41 6.07
C GLU A 30 4.07 14.65 5.51
N ASP A 31 3.84 13.48 4.93
CA ASP A 31 4.89 12.66 4.36
C ASP A 31 5.30 13.18 2.99
N MET A 32 4.34 13.60 2.17
CA MET A 32 4.64 14.31 0.92
C MET A 32 5.56 15.51 1.19
N LYS A 33 5.25 16.33 2.20
CA LYS A 33 6.12 17.44 2.64
C LYS A 33 7.49 16.96 3.13
N LYS A 34 7.53 15.92 3.96
CA LYS A 34 8.78 15.34 4.50
C LYS A 34 9.74 14.88 3.40
N PHE A 35 9.22 14.27 2.34
CA PHE A 35 10.02 13.78 1.21
C PHE A 35 10.19 14.83 0.10
N GLY A 36 9.55 15.99 0.20
CA GLY A 36 9.63 17.04 -0.82
C GLY A 36 8.88 16.71 -2.11
N VAL A 37 7.85 15.86 -2.03
CA VAL A 37 6.97 15.49 -3.14
C VAL A 37 5.82 16.47 -3.18
N THR A 38 5.62 17.14 -4.32
CA THR A 38 4.49 18.06 -4.50
C THR A 38 3.32 17.37 -5.17
N SER A 39 2.11 17.93 -5.01
CA SER A 39 0.94 17.47 -5.76
C SER A 39 1.13 17.59 -7.28
N ALA A 40 1.89 18.59 -7.74
CA ALA A 40 2.21 18.76 -9.15
C ALA A 40 3.07 17.60 -9.68
N ASP A 41 4.02 17.09 -8.88
CA ASP A 41 4.81 15.92 -9.27
C ASP A 41 3.91 14.69 -9.46
N ILE A 42 2.87 14.54 -8.64
CA ILE A 42 1.91 13.44 -8.74
C ILE A 42 1.00 13.61 -9.97
N TYR A 43 0.42 14.80 -10.17
CA TYR A 43 -0.45 15.07 -11.33
C TYR A 43 0.30 14.96 -12.66
N ASP A 44 1.57 15.34 -12.69
CA ASP A 44 2.43 15.21 -13.87
C ASP A 44 3.06 13.80 -14.00
N THR A 45 2.64 12.83 -13.18
CA THR A 45 3.13 11.43 -13.22
C THR A 45 4.67 11.34 -13.10
N ARG A 46 5.28 12.21 -12.29
CA ARG A 46 6.74 12.29 -12.16
C ARG A 46 7.25 11.26 -11.17
N MET A 47 7.82 10.18 -11.69
CA MET A 47 8.51 9.15 -10.90
C MET A 47 9.89 9.64 -10.45
N THR A 48 9.95 10.60 -9.51
CA THR A 48 11.20 11.12 -8.96
C THR A 48 11.81 10.15 -7.94
N PRO A 49 13.13 10.27 -7.61
CA PRO A 49 13.71 9.51 -6.49
C PRO A 49 12.99 9.77 -5.16
N ALA A 50 12.63 11.03 -4.89
CA ALA A 50 11.87 11.42 -3.70
C ALA A 50 10.50 10.74 -3.62
N TYR A 51 9.81 10.60 -4.75
CA TYR A 51 8.54 9.88 -4.82
C TYR A 51 8.71 8.39 -4.47
N ARG A 52 9.72 7.72 -5.03
CA ARG A 52 9.99 6.32 -4.70
C ARG A 52 10.27 6.12 -3.22
N GLU A 53 11.06 7.01 -2.61
CA GLU A 53 11.33 6.98 -1.17
C GLU A 53 10.06 7.22 -0.33
N LEU A 54 9.19 8.14 -0.75
CA LEU A 54 7.87 8.32 -0.12
C LEU A 54 7.04 7.04 -0.18
N ILE A 55 6.97 6.37 -1.34
CA ILE A 55 6.20 5.12 -1.47
C ILE A 55 6.81 4.00 -0.63
N ARG A 56 8.14 3.84 -0.60
CA ARG A 56 8.82 2.88 0.29
C ARG A 56 8.48 3.14 1.76
N PHE A 57 8.51 4.40 2.17
CA PHE A 57 8.14 4.80 3.52
C PHE A 57 6.68 4.46 3.87
N GLN A 58 5.73 4.67 2.95
CA GLN A 58 4.33 4.26 3.18
C GLN A 58 4.20 2.73 3.25
N ILE A 59 4.92 1.99 2.41
CA ILE A 59 4.93 0.52 2.43
C ILE A 59 5.43 0.00 3.79
N ASP A 60 6.51 0.58 4.32
CA ASP A 60 7.04 0.21 5.64
C ASP A 60 6.04 0.51 6.76
N ARG A 61 5.34 1.65 6.69
CA ARG A 61 4.24 1.97 7.62
C ARG A 61 3.13 0.92 7.55
N VAL A 62 2.70 0.53 6.35
CA VAL A 62 1.68 -0.52 6.19
C VAL A 62 2.16 -1.83 6.82
N ARG A 63 3.41 -2.24 6.57
CA ARG A 63 3.97 -3.47 7.13
C ARG A 63 3.97 -3.46 8.67
N GLN A 64 4.33 -2.34 9.30
CA GLN A 64 4.25 -2.20 10.77
C GLN A 64 2.81 -2.37 11.29
N LEU A 65 1.82 -1.81 10.61
CA LEU A 65 0.40 -1.98 10.97
C LEU A 65 -0.06 -3.44 10.79
N LEU A 66 0.41 -4.11 9.74
CA LEU A 66 0.11 -5.53 9.51
C LEU A 66 0.74 -6.43 10.59
N ASP A 67 1.95 -6.12 11.05
CA ASP A 67 2.61 -6.86 12.12
C ASP A 67 1.88 -6.69 13.47
N SER A 68 1.43 -5.47 13.76
CA SER A 68 0.54 -5.21 14.91
C SER A 68 -0.76 -6.01 14.79
N ALA A 69 -1.41 -5.99 13.63
CA ALA A 69 -2.65 -6.74 13.38
C ALA A 69 -2.46 -8.26 13.51
N ARG A 70 -1.34 -8.80 13.00
CA ARG A 70 -0.96 -10.22 13.14
C ARG A 70 -0.76 -10.60 14.60
N THR A 71 -0.10 -9.74 15.38
CA THR A 71 0.11 -9.95 16.82
C THR A 71 -1.21 -9.96 17.56
N ALA A 72 -2.09 -8.98 17.30
CA ALA A 72 -3.42 -8.91 17.89
C ALA A 72 -4.30 -10.11 17.52
N ALA A 73 -4.14 -10.68 16.31
CA ALA A 73 -4.89 -11.84 15.87
C ALA A 73 -4.57 -13.13 16.64
N SER A 74 -3.45 -13.18 17.38
CA SER A 74 -3.05 -14.37 18.15
C SER A 74 -4.06 -14.79 19.21
N SER A 75 -4.84 -13.84 19.73
CA SER A 75 -5.90 -14.06 20.74
C SER A 75 -7.26 -14.41 20.14
N LEU A 76 -7.41 -14.39 18.81
CA LEU A 76 -8.68 -14.65 18.14
C LEU A 76 -8.98 -16.16 18.00
N PRO A 77 -10.26 -16.56 17.96
CA PRO A 77 -10.67 -17.91 17.58
C PRO A 77 -10.13 -18.30 16.20
N GLY A 78 -9.88 -19.60 15.99
CA GLY A 78 -9.16 -20.10 14.81
C GLY A 78 -9.66 -19.58 13.45
N ARG A 79 -10.97 -19.53 13.22
CA ARG A 79 -11.54 -19.01 11.96
C ARG A 79 -11.29 -17.51 11.76
N SER A 80 -11.50 -16.71 12.81
CA SER A 80 -11.27 -15.26 12.76
C SER A 80 -9.78 -14.94 12.63
N ARG A 81 -8.92 -15.70 13.30
CA ARG A 81 -7.46 -15.60 13.15
C ARG A 81 -7.02 -15.88 11.72
N LEU A 82 -7.53 -16.96 11.11
CA LEU A 82 -7.23 -17.29 9.70
C LEU A 82 -7.65 -16.17 8.75
N ALA A 83 -8.83 -15.58 8.95
CA ALA A 83 -9.29 -14.47 8.13
C ALA A 83 -8.35 -13.26 8.22
N VAL A 84 -7.88 -12.89 9.42
CA VAL A 84 -6.91 -11.79 9.58
C VAL A 84 -5.57 -12.13 8.91
N LEU A 85 -5.06 -13.35 9.09
CA LEU A 85 -3.80 -13.77 8.49
C LEU A 85 -3.86 -13.77 6.96
N ALA A 86 -4.99 -14.17 6.37
CA ALA A 86 -5.20 -14.12 4.92
C ALA A 86 -5.17 -12.67 4.40
N VAL A 87 -5.82 -11.73 5.10
CA VAL A 87 -5.75 -10.30 4.75
C VAL A 87 -4.31 -9.80 4.85
N VAL A 88 -3.60 -10.10 5.94
CA VAL A 88 -2.18 -9.71 6.11
C VAL A 88 -1.31 -10.24 4.96
N GLN A 89 -1.51 -11.49 4.56
CA GLN A 89 -0.73 -12.09 3.48
C GLN A 89 -1.05 -11.45 2.13
N TYR A 90 -2.33 -11.23 1.84
CA TYR A 90 -2.77 -10.55 0.63
C TYR A 90 -2.23 -9.12 0.55
N THR A 91 -2.33 -8.35 1.63
CA THR A 91 -1.82 -6.98 1.66
C THR A 91 -0.32 -6.95 1.41
N ASN A 92 0.47 -7.81 2.07
CA ASN A 92 1.91 -7.89 1.79
C ASN A 92 2.22 -8.22 0.33
N ALA A 93 1.48 -9.15 -0.29
CA ALA A 93 1.65 -9.47 -1.70
C ALA A 93 1.36 -8.28 -2.63
N VAL A 94 0.44 -7.38 -2.26
CA VAL A 94 0.22 -6.14 -3.00
C VAL A 94 1.45 -5.25 -2.90
N LEU A 95 1.95 -5.02 -1.69
CA LEU A 95 3.08 -4.12 -1.46
C LEU A 95 4.34 -4.62 -2.17
N ASP A 96 4.55 -5.94 -2.18
CA ASP A 96 5.66 -6.56 -2.92
C ASP A 96 5.54 -6.32 -4.43
N GLU A 97 4.33 -6.29 -4.98
CA GLU A 97 4.08 -5.94 -6.38
C GLU A 97 4.38 -4.46 -6.66
N VAL A 98 4.01 -3.56 -5.75
CA VAL A 98 4.39 -2.13 -5.85
C VAL A 98 5.92 -1.98 -5.87
N LEU A 99 6.63 -2.69 -4.99
CA LEU A 99 8.09 -2.66 -4.94
C LEU A 99 8.73 -3.28 -6.19
N ALA A 100 8.17 -4.37 -6.72
CA ALA A 100 8.67 -5.02 -7.93
C ALA A 100 8.56 -4.13 -9.17
N ARG A 101 7.62 -3.18 -9.18
CA ARG A 101 7.47 -2.13 -10.20
C ARG A 101 8.32 -0.88 -9.92
N ASP A 102 9.34 -0.99 -9.06
CA ASP A 102 10.18 0.14 -8.62
C ASP A 102 9.36 1.32 -8.07
N CYS A 103 8.31 0.98 -7.31
CA CYS A 103 7.33 1.92 -6.74
C CYS A 103 6.47 2.67 -7.76
N ASP A 104 6.44 2.24 -9.03
CA ASP A 104 5.56 2.85 -10.02
C ASP A 104 4.10 2.43 -9.83
N ASN A 105 3.34 3.36 -9.26
CA ASN A 105 1.89 3.34 -9.11
C ASN A 105 1.25 4.67 -9.61
N LEU A 106 2.01 5.49 -10.33
CA LEU A 106 1.49 6.67 -11.03
C LEU A 106 1.16 6.35 -12.48
N SER A 107 2.00 5.60 -13.18
CA SER A 107 1.79 5.31 -14.61
C SER A 107 0.57 4.41 -14.82
N GLU A 108 0.38 3.43 -13.94
CA GLU A 108 -0.74 2.50 -14.00
C GLU A 108 -1.08 2.00 -12.59
N ALA A 109 -2.34 1.57 -12.42
CA ALA A 109 -2.76 0.91 -11.19
C ALA A 109 -1.99 -0.42 -10.95
N VAL A 110 -1.62 -0.66 -9.69
CA VAL A 110 -0.97 -1.90 -9.27
C VAL A 110 -2.02 -2.97 -9.02
N ARG A 111 -1.87 -4.13 -9.67
CA ARG A 111 -2.80 -5.26 -9.55
C ARG A 111 -2.01 -6.55 -9.31
N ILE A 112 -2.48 -7.38 -8.38
CA ILE A 112 -1.93 -8.73 -8.22
C ILE A 112 -2.50 -9.63 -9.33
N SER A 113 -1.63 -10.36 -10.02
CA SER A 113 -2.05 -11.36 -11.01
C SER A 113 -2.82 -12.52 -10.37
N PRO A 114 -3.81 -13.12 -11.06
CA PRO A 114 -4.62 -14.22 -10.52
C PRO A 114 -3.79 -15.41 -10.04
N THR A 115 -2.66 -15.71 -10.70
CA THR A 115 -1.75 -16.81 -10.36
C THR A 115 -1.04 -16.60 -9.02
N ARG A 116 -0.71 -15.34 -8.67
CA ARG A 116 -0.11 -14.99 -7.37
C ARG A 116 -1.15 -14.94 -6.25
N LYS A 117 -2.43 -14.74 -6.60
CA LYS A 117 -3.58 -14.75 -5.67
C LYS A 117 -3.89 -16.14 -5.11
N VAL A 118 -3.60 -17.21 -5.85
CA VAL A 118 -3.84 -18.61 -5.44
C VAL A 118 -2.77 -19.14 -4.47
N GLY A 119 -1.55 -18.60 -4.51
CA GLY A 119 -0.47 -18.96 -3.56
C GLY A 119 -0.55 -18.25 -2.21
N VAL A 120 -1.57 -17.42 -2.00
CA VAL A 120 -1.71 -16.51 -0.85
C VAL A 120 -2.92 -16.87 0.03
N VAL A 121 -3.67 -17.92 -0.33
CA VAL A 121 -4.84 -18.41 0.43
C VAL A 121 -4.63 -19.85 0.87
#